data_AF-A0A1V2QEU1-F1
#
_entry.id   AF-A0A1V2QEU1-F1
#
_cell.length_a   1.000
_cell.length_b   1.000
_cell.length_c   1.000
_cell.angle_alpha   90.00
_cell.angle_beta   90.00
_cell.angle_gamma   90.00
#
_symmetry.space_group_name_H-M   'P 1'
#
loop_
_entity.id
_entity.type
_entity.pdbx_description
1 polymer ?
#
loop_
_entity_poly.entity_id
_entity_poly.type
_entity_poly.pdbx_seq_one_letter_code
_entity_poly.pdbx_strand_id
1 'polypeptide(L)'
;MTVEELRNRHVQLLRDRRVVDHLDHRDHRDGVADTAARYHTWTQVAADPLPGRLARLVDVRVRPAAYQPEHLHDRQRTLDALQPEVLHLARTAGHPVDTPVFAGVFPTGTLDALSVPVPGRGVLVLVNTSLLDLLGAVLKIMTGALPNYGTPLLTSEQASYALAEAVNAHFYGNGAVQARPLPELSGQRLALVGLMARRATQFVLAHEVGHVLAGHLVHAQRRTDPHTPVGALDAQSVGWPREHDADRLAATIMLHTLDDLGPRELDAHEPCLVGAVLLVLFLHEVTDRLADELGLAVPFAGNHPPPVRRIQTLVEHLAGRVRTPRALDLAADVATWLEDQLGGVREWFRRIDEVLI
;
A
#
# COMPACT_ATOMS: atom_id res chain seq x y z
N MET A 1 -9.87 -28.66 -6.28
CA MET A 1 -9.88 -27.38 -5.56
C MET A 1 -8.48 -26.81 -5.43
N THR A 2 -7.59 -26.87 -6.43
CA THR A 2 -6.17 -26.46 -6.34
C THR A 2 -5.98 -25.00 -5.97
N VAL A 3 -4.83 -24.60 -5.41
CA VAL A 3 -4.56 -23.17 -5.16
C VAL A 3 -4.58 -22.39 -6.47
N GLU A 4 -4.08 -23.02 -7.53
CA GLU A 4 -4.15 -22.48 -8.88
C GLU A 4 -5.59 -22.45 -9.41
N GLU A 5 -6.43 -23.43 -9.10
CA GLU A 5 -7.87 -23.37 -9.36
C GLU A 5 -8.58 -22.29 -8.51
N LEU A 6 -8.15 -22.01 -7.28
CA LEU A 6 -8.70 -20.93 -6.43
C LEU A 6 -8.26 -19.56 -6.92
N ARG A 7 -6.99 -19.37 -7.27
CA ARG A 7 -6.48 -18.15 -7.91
C ARG A 7 -7.17 -17.93 -9.24
N ASN A 8 -7.29 -18.96 -10.07
CA ASN A 8 -7.99 -18.87 -11.36
C ASN A 8 -9.48 -18.60 -11.15
N ARG A 9 -10.14 -19.28 -10.21
CA ARG A 9 -11.54 -19.03 -9.84
C ARG A 9 -11.73 -17.64 -9.25
N HIS A 10 -10.75 -17.11 -8.52
CA HIS A 10 -10.77 -15.76 -7.95
C HIS A 10 -10.61 -14.71 -9.04
N VAL A 11 -9.59 -14.85 -9.90
CA VAL A 11 -9.43 -14.07 -11.14
C VAL A 11 -10.69 -14.17 -12.00
N GLN A 12 -11.34 -15.33 -12.04
CA GLN A 12 -12.57 -15.55 -12.78
C GLN A 12 -13.78 -14.95 -12.08
N LEU A 13 -13.86 -14.91 -10.74
CA LEU A 13 -14.88 -14.19 -9.98
C LEU A 13 -14.75 -12.67 -10.13
N LEU A 14 -13.51 -12.17 -10.18
CA LEU A 14 -13.18 -10.77 -10.51
C LEU A 14 -13.53 -10.44 -11.98
N ARG A 15 -13.30 -11.37 -12.92
CA ARG A 15 -13.67 -11.22 -14.34
C ARG A 15 -15.18 -11.34 -14.60
N ASP A 16 -15.84 -12.27 -13.92
CA ASP A 16 -17.25 -12.64 -14.12
C ASP A 16 -18.20 -11.72 -13.33
N ARG A 17 -17.69 -10.65 -12.69
CA ARG A 17 -18.48 -9.66 -11.92
C ARG A 17 -19.34 -10.30 -10.82
N ARG A 18 -18.86 -11.41 -10.24
CA ARG A 18 -19.60 -12.23 -9.26
C ARG A 18 -19.05 -12.14 -7.83
N VAL A 19 -17.99 -11.37 -7.60
CA VAL A 19 -17.95 -10.59 -6.36
C VAL A 19 -19.23 -9.75 -6.41
N VAL A 20 -20.04 -9.77 -5.36
CA VAL A 20 -21.25 -8.95 -5.29
C VAL A 20 -20.77 -7.51 -5.23
N ASP A 21 -20.44 -6.96 -6.39
CA ASP A 21 -20.26 -5.54 -6.60
C ASP A 21 -21.63 -4.96 -6.27
N HIS A 22 -21.73 -4.36 -5.08
CA HIS A 22 -22.70 -3.29 -4.87
C HIS A 22 -22.41 -2.10 -5.82
N LEU A 23 -21.35 -2.18 -6.62
CA LEU A 23 -21.00 -1.31 -7.72
C LEU A 23 -21.80 -1.75 -8.96
N ASP A 24 -23.08 -1.41 -8.98
CA ASP A 24 -23.94 -1.57 -10.14
C ASP A 24 -23.24 -1.01 -11.38
N HIS A 25 -23.10 -1.86 -12.41
CA HIS A 25 -22.57 -1.45 -13.70
C HIS A 25 -23.63 -0.61 -14.43
N ARG A 26 -23.84 0.64 -14.00
CA ARG A 26 -24.70 1.56 -14.75
C ARG A 26 -24.16 1.68 -16.16
N ASP A 27 -25.02 1.36 -17.12
CA ASP A 27 -24.75 1.40 -18.55
C ASP A 27 -24.07 2.72 -18.93
N HIS A 28 -22.78 2.64 -19.27
CA HIS A 28 -22.06 3.71 -19.94
C HIS A 28 -22.59 3.85 -21.37
N ARG A 29 -23.64 4.66 -21.53
CA ARG A 29 -23.84 5.44 -22.74
C ARG A 29 -23.74 6.91 -22.35
N ASP A 30 -22.82 7.58 -23.03
CA ASP A 30 -22.44 9.00 -22.95
C ASP A 30 -21.35 9.35 -21.92
N GLY A 31 -20.11 9.43 -22.41
CA GLY A 31 -18.97 10.04 -21.73
C GLY A 31 -17.99 9.01 -21.13
N VAL A 32 -17.21 8.34 -21.99
CA VAL A 32 -16.02 7.61 -21.56
C VAL A 32 -15.11 8.59 -20.80
N ALA A 33 -15.10 8.49 -19.48
CA ALA A 33 -14.06 9.11 -18.67
C ALA A 33 -12.74 8.45 -19.11
N ASP A 34 -11.94 9.27 -19.76
CA ASP A 34 -10.77 8.92 -20.53
C ASP A 34 -9.75 8.12 -19.71
N THR A 35 -9.60 6.83 -20.02
CA THR A 35 -8.47 6.02 -19.56
C THR A 35 -7.13 6.53 -20.09
N ALA A 36 -7.11 7.55 -20.97
CA ALA A 36 -5.93 8.30 -21.37
C ALA A 36 -5.65 9.57 -20.54
N ALA A 37 -6.47 9.94 -19.56
CA ALA A 37 -6.24 11.14 -18.74
C ALA A 37 -5.11 10.89 -17.73
N ARG A 38 -3.84 10.97 -18.17
CA ARG A 38 -2.62 11.03 -17.34
C ARG A 38 -2.09 12.46 -17.28
N TYR A 39 -1.29 12.78 -16.26
CA TYR A 39 -0.45 13.98 -16.34
C TYR A 39 0.73 13.67 -17.29
N HIS A 40 0.87 14.46 -18.35
CA HIS A 40 1.99 14.33 -19.30
C HIS A 40 3.19 15.14 -18.85
N THR A 41 2.98 16.27 -18.16
CA THR A 41 4.04 17.10 -17.60
C THR A 41 3.78 17.43 -16.14
N TRP A 42 4.84 17.69 -15.38
CA TRP A 42 4.74 18.03 -13.96
C TRP A 42 4.00 19.36 -13.73
N THR A 43 4.08 20.27 -14.70
CA THR A 43 3.33 21.54 -14.69
C THR A 43 1.81 21.37 -14.84
N GLN A 44 1.33 20.23 -15.38
CA GLN A 44 -0.10 19.95 -15.48
C GLN A 44 -0.72 19.47 -14.16
N VAL A 45 0.10 19.02 -13.21
CA VAL A 45 -0.40 18.57 -11.91
C VAL A 45 -1.07 19.76 -11.22
N ALA A 46 -2.34 19.59 -10.85
CA ALA A 46 -3.19 20.63 -10.29
C ALA A 46 -3.38 21.89 -11.17
N ALA A 47 -3.06 21.85 -12.47
CA ALA A 47 -3.18 23.01 -13.36
C ALA A 47 -4.63 23.40 -13.69
N ASP A 48 -5.57 22.47 -13.50
CA ASP A 48 -6.98 22.75 -13.75
C ASP A 48 -7.54 23.78 -12.77
N PRO A 49 -8.51 24.61 -13.21
CA PRO A 49 -9.24 25.50 -12.31
C PRO A 49 -9.82 24.73 -11.12
N LEU A 50 -9.90 25.39 -9.96
CA LEU A 50 -10.38 24.77 -8.72
C LEU A 50 -11.71 23.99 -8.88
N PRO A 51 -12.74 24.50 -9.60
CA PRO A 51 -13.96 23.72 -9.83
C PRO A 51 -13.71 22.39 -10.55
N GLY A 52 -12.80 22.36 -11.52
CA GLY A 52 -12.45 21.14 -12.26
C GLY A 52 -11.69 20.14 -11.39
N ARG A 53 -10.83 20.62 -10.49
CA ARG A 53 -10.14 19.80 -9.48
C ARG A 53 -11.12 19.18 -8.50
N LEU A 54 -12.03 19.97 -7.94
CA LEU A 54 -13.04 19.49 -7.00
C LEU A 54 -14.01 18.50 -7.65
N ALA A 55 -14.50 18.80 -8.85
CA ALA A 55 -15.40 17.91 -9.58
C ALA A 55 -14.82 16.51 -9.77
N ARG A 56 -13.50 16.39 -10.02
CA ARG A 56 -12.84 15.09 -10.13
C ARG A 56 -12.75 14.35 -8.81
N LEU A 57 -12.34 15.03 -7.74
CA LEU A 57 -12.26 14.39 -6.44
C LEU A 57 -13.64 13.94 -5.95
N VAL A 58 -14.69 14.72 -6.23
CA VAL A 58 -16.10 14.35 -6.02
C VAL A 58 -16.48 13.11 -6.84
N ASP A 59 -16.13 13.05 -8.12
CA ASP A 59 -16.49 11.94 -9.02
C ASP A 59 -16.02 10.59 -8.48
N VAL A 60 -14.79 10.53 -7.95
CA VAL A 60 -14.23 9.31 -7.32
C VAL A 60 -15.02 8.87 -6.09
N ARG A 61 -15.58 9.80 -5.31
CA ARG A 61 -16.37 9.48 -4.10
C ARG A 61 -17.78 8.99 -4.43
N VAL A 62 -18.40 9.59 -5.44
CA VAL A 62 -19.83 9.35 -5.76
C VAL A 62 -20.05 8.27 -6.81
N ARG A 63 -19.01 7.93 -7.59
CA ARG A 63 -19.09 6.94 -8.67
C ARG A 63 -18.04 5.86 -8.48
N PRO A 64 -18.41 4.71 -7.90
CA PRO A 64 -17.52 3.56 -7.89
C PRO A 64 -17.25 3.12 -9.34
N ALA A 65 -15.98 3.07 -9.73
CA ALA A 65 -15.60 2.56 -11.04
C ALA A 65 -15.52 1.03 -11.03
N ALA A 66 -15.64 0.42 -12.21
CA ALA A 66 -15.36 -0.99 -12.38
C ALA A 66 -13.84 -1.27 -12.28
N TYR A 67 -13.48 -2.43 -11.73
CA TYR A 67 -12.09 -2.88 -11.73
C TYR A 67 -11.54 -2.99 -13.15
N GLN A 68 -10.31 -2.49 -13.34
CA GLN A 68 -9.60 -2.61 -14.60
C GLN A 68 -8.74 -3.89 -14.59
N PRO A 69 -9.03 -4.89 -15.44
CA PRO A 69 -8.31 -6.17 -15.41
C PRO A 69 -6.82 -6.04 -15.69
N GLU A 70 -6.42 -5.11 -16.56
CA GLU A 70 -5.01 -4.84 -16.89
C GLU A 70 -4.24 -4.33 -15.67
N HIS A 71 -4.84 -3.41 -14.91
CA HIS A 71 -4.24 -2.90 -13.68
C HIS A 71 -4.01 -4.00 -12.64
N LEU A 72 -5.04 -4.80 -12.37
CA LEU A 72 -4.92 -5.92 -11.43
C LEU A 72 -3.87 -6.93 -11.90
N HIS A 73 -3.78 -7.18 -13.20
CA HIS A 73 -2.75 -8.05 -13.77
C HIS A 73 -1.34 -7.50 -13.52
N ASP A 74 -1.11 -6.20 -13.72
CA ASP A 74 0.18 -5.57 -13.48
C ASP A 74 0.60 -5.61 -12.01
N ARG A 75 -0.35 -5.39 -11.11
CA ARG A 75 -0.12 -5.53 -9.66
C ARG A 75 0.16 -6.98 -9.27
N GLN A 76 -0.57 -7.94 -9.83
CA GLN A 76 -0.30 -9.36 -9.60
C GLN A 76 1.08 -9.77 -10.12
N ARG A 77 1.50 -9.32 -11.31
CA ARG A 77 2.85 -9.59 -11.84
C ARG A 77 3.95 -9.08 -10.91
N THR A 78 3.71 -7.94 -10.26
CA THR A 78 4.64 -7.41 -9.24
C THR A 78 4.74 -8.35 -8.04
N LEU A 79 3.61 -8.83 -7.51
CA LEU A 79 3.63 -9.79 -6.39
C LEU A 79 4.27 -11.13 -6.79
N ASP A 80 3.94 -11.66 -7.97
CA ASP A 80 4.49 -12.92 -8.49
C ASP A 80 6.02 -12.85 -8.63
N ALA A 81 6.57 -11.69 -8.96
CA ALA A 81 8.02 -11.47 -9.04
C ALA A 81 8.66 -11.34 -7.65
N LEU A 82 8.00 -10.71 -6.68
CA LEU A 82 8.58 -10.43 -5.36
C LEU A 82 8.41 -11.56 -4.34
N GLN A 83 7.35 -12.36 -4.43
CA GLN A 83 7.10 -13.45 -3.49
C GLN A 83 8.26 -14.47 -3.45
N PRO A 84 8.79 -14.99 -4.57
CA PRO A 84 9.91 -15.93 -4.54
C PRO A 84 11.15 -15.33 -3.88
N GLU A 85 11.38 -14.04 -4.04
CA GLU A 85 12.50 -13.33 -3.43
C GLU A 85 12.35 -13.25 -1.91
N VAL A 86 11.15 -12.92 -1.40
CA VAL A 86 10.89 -12.90 0.05
C VAL A 86 11.06 -14.29 0.66
N LEU A 87 10.57 -15.34 -0.01
CA LEU A 87 10.76 -16.72 0.45
C LEU A 87 12.23 -17.15 0.43
N HIS A 88 12.99 -16.69 -0.56
CA HIS A 88 14.44 -16.91 -0.61
C HIS A 88 15.14 -16.19 0.54
N LEU A 89 14.81 -14.92 0.78
CA LEU A 89 15.37 -14.12 1.87
C LEU A 89 15.04 -14.72 3.25
N ALA A 90 13.82 -15.22 3.44
CA ALA A 90 13.44 -15.91 4.67
C ALA A 90 14.33 -17.14 4.90
N ARG A 91 14.57 -17.94 3.85
CA ARG A 91 15.47 -19.09 3.92
C ARG A 91 16.91 -18.68 4.23
N THR A 92 17.45 -17.66 3.56
CA THR A 92 18.83 -17.19 3.81
C THR A 92 18.97 -16.61 5.22
N ALA A 93 17.90 -16.04 5.77
CA ALA A 93 17.81 -15.59 7.14
C ALA A 93 17.67 -16.73 8.18
N GLY A 94 17.72 -18.00 7.76
CA GLY A 94 17.58 -19.15 8.65
C GLY A 94 16.13 -19.49 9.01
N HIS A 95 15.16 -18.94 8.29
CA HIS A 95 13.73 -19.14 8.49
C HIS A 95 13.07 -19.75 7.22
N PRO A 96 13.36 -21.02 6.88
CA PRO A 96 12.72 -21.66 5.74
C PRO A 96 11.20 -21.73 5.95
N VAL A 97 10.45 -21.36 4.91
CA VAL A 97 8.99 -21.42 4.92
C VAL A 97 8.56 -22.74 4.28
N ASP A 98 8.29 -23.75 5.10
CA ASP A 98 7.86 -25.08 4.61
C ASP A 98 6.37 -25.14 4.24
N THR A 99 5.57 -24.23 4.81
CA THR A 99 4.16 -24.08 4.45
C THR A 99 4.05 -23.35 3.11
N PRO A 100 3.34 -23.88 2.09
CA PRO A 100 3.17 -23.15 0.84
C PRO A 100 2.49 -21.79 1.08
N VAL A 101 3.06 -20.72 0.54
CA VAL A 101 2.51 -19.36 0.61
C VAL A 101 2.27 -18.87 -0.81
N PHE A 102 1.11 -18.23 -1.03
CA PHE A 102 0.73 -17.64 -2.31
C PHE A 102 0.19 -16.24 -2.09
N ALA A 103 0.65 -15.26 -2.86
CA ALA A 103 0.21 -13.88 -2.77
C ALA A 103 -0.72 -13.52 -3.93
N GLY A 104 -1.82 -12.84 -3.63
CA GLY A 104 -2.79 -12.35 -4.60
C GLY A 104 -3.15 -10.90 -4.33
N VAL A 105 -3.32 -10.09 -5.37
CA VAL A 105 -3.91 -8.75 -5.21
C VAL A 105 -5.40 -8.87 -4.90
N PHE A 106 -5.87 -8.12 -3.92
CA PHE A 106 -7.27 -8.15 -3.52
C PHE A 106 -7.69 -6.81 -2.91
N PRO A 107 -8.88 -6.29 -3.22
CA PRO A 107 -9.42 -5.08 -2.59
C PRO A 107 -9.90 -5.37 -1.15
N THR A 108 -8.95 -5.42 -0.22
CA THR A 108 -9.19 -5.66 1.21
C THR A 108 -9.80 -4.44 1.95
N GLY A 109 -10.02 -3.32 1.26
CA GLY A 109 -10.43 -2.05 1.86
C GLY A 109 -9.22 -1.26 2.33
N THR A 110 -9.11 -1.06 3.65
CA THR A 110 -7.98 -0.35 4.27
C THR A 110 -6.93 -1.28 4.88
N LEU A 111 -7.20 -2.58 5.01
CA LEU A 111 -6.17 -3.53 5.48
C LEU A 111 -5.07 -3.67 4.44
N ASP A 112 -3.81 -3.57 4.86
CA ASP A 112 -2.65 -3.68 3.97
C ASP A 112 -2.54 -5.05 3.29
N ALA A 113 -2.71 -6.11 4.07
CA ALA A 113 -2.79 -7.49 3.62
C ALA A 113 -3.53 -8.35 4.65
N LEU A 114 -3.87 -9.59 4.26
CA LEU A 114 -4.41 -10.59 5.17
C LEU A 114 -3.98 -12.00 4.77
N SER A 115 -3.73 -12.84 5.75
CA SER A 115 -3.41 -14.26 5.57
C SER A 115 -4.65 -15.15 5.77
N VAL A 116 -4.97 -15.95 4.76
CA VAL A 116 -6.06 -16.95 4.77
C VAL A 116 -5.47 -18.37 4.74
N PRO A 117 -5.57 -19.14 5.83
CA PRO A 117 -5.23 -20.56 5.80
C PRO A 117 -6.12 -21.32 4.82
N VAL A 118 -5.51 -22.10 3.93
CA VAL A 118 -6.20 -22.97 2.98
C VAL A 118 -5.95 -24.43 3.38
N PRO A 119 -6.95 -25.14 3.94
CA PRO A 119 -6.77 -26.48 4.47
C PRO A 119 -6.10 -27.45 3.48
N GLY A 120 -5.01 -28.07 3.93
CA GLY A 120 -4.22 -29.02 3.13
C GLY A 120 -3.42 -28.41 1.97
N ARG A 121 -3.33 -27.07 1.89
CA ARG A 121 -2.73 -26.36 0.74
C ARG A 121 -1.75 -25.26 1.09
N GLY A 122 -1.82 -24.71 2.30
CA GLY A 122 -0.92 -23.65 2.76
C GLY A 122 -1.68 -22.38 3.12
N VAL A 123 -1.12 -21.22 2.79
CA VAL A 123 -1.65 -19.89 3.14
C VAL A 123 -1.76 -19.03 1.89
N LEU A 124 -2.92 -18.39 1.72
CA LEU A 124 -3.15 -17.37 0.71
C LEU A 124 -3.05 -16.00 1.37
N VAL A 125 -2.09 -15.19 0.93
CA VAL A 125 -1.89 -13.80 1.33
C VAL A 125 -2.63 -12.91 0.33
N LEU A 126 -3.61 -12.16 0.79
CA LEU A 126 -4.35 -11.20 -0.02
C LEU A 126 -3.80 -9.80 0.27
N VAL A 127 -3.08 -9.21 -0.68
CA VAL A 127 -2.46 -7.89 -0.56
C VAL A 127 -3.37 -6.83 -1.16
N ASN A 128 -3.54 -5.72 -0.45
CA ASN A 128 -4.38 -4.62 -0.90
C ASN A 128 -3.89 -3.99 -2.20
N THR A 129 -4.70 -4.04 -3.24
CA THR A 129 -4.38 -3.37 -4.52
C THR A 129 -4.17 -1.87 -4.33
N SER A 130 -5.05 -1.21 -3.55
CA SER A 130 -5.01 0.25 -3.38
C SER A 130 -3.81 0.72 -2.53
N LEU A 131 -3.24 -0.15 -1.68
CA LEU A 131 -2.01 0.13 -0.95
C LEU A 131 -0.82 0.27 -1.90
N LEU A 132 -0.68 -0.64 -2.87
CA LEU A 132 0.42 -0.61 -3.83
C LEU A 132 0.37 0.65 -4.71
N ASP A 133 -0.85 1.09 -5.05
CA ASP A 133 -1.09 2.34 -5.77
C ASP A 133 -0.72 3.56 -4.91
N LEU A 134 -1.18 3.57 -3.65
CA LEU A 134 -0.89 4.65 -2.70
C LEU A 134 0.62 4.77 -2.42
N LEU A 135 1.31 3.65 -2.16
CA LEU A 135 2.77 3.60 -1.97
C LEU A 135 3.52 4.23 -3.15
N GLY A 136 3.17 3.81 -4.37
CA GLY A 136 3.79 4.33 -5.58
C GLY A 136 3.53 5.82 -5.78
N ALA A 137 2.30 6.27 -5.56
CA ALA A 137 1.91 7.67 -5.67
C ALA A 137 2.65 8.54 -4.63
N VAL A 138 2.63 8.15 -3.37
CA VAL A 138 3.28 8.86 -2.26
C VAL A 138 4.78 9.02 -2.51
N LEU A 139 5.48 7.95 -2.84
CA LEU A 139 6.92 8.00 -3.14
C LEU A 139 7.23 8.93 -4.31
N LYS A 140 6.40 8.90 -5.36
CA LYS A 140 6.57 9.73 -6.55
C LYS A 140 6.28 11.21 -6.28
N ILE A 141 5.26 11.51 -5.48
CA ILE A 141 4.93 12.88 -5.05
C ILE A 141 6.04 13.43 -4.16
N MET A 142 6.45 12.67 -3.14
CA MET A 142 7.50 13.04 -2.20
C MET A 142 8.82 13.36 -2.92
N THR A 143 9.28 12.46 -3.79
CA THR A 143 10.54 12.66 -4.54
C THR A 143 10.44 13.77 -5.59
N GLY A 144 9.23 14.07 -6.07
CA GLY A 144 8.95 15.22 -6.92
C GLY A 144 8.88 16.55 -6.17
N ALA A 145 8.47 16.56 -4.91
CA ALA A 145 8.27 17.78 -4.12
C ALA A 145 9.52 18.19 -3.31
N LEU A 146 10.27 17.22 -2.77
CA LEU A 146 11.37 17.52 -1.85
C LEU A 146 12.66 17.94 -2.58
N PRO A 147 13.31 19.04 -2.13
CA PRO A 147 14.53 19.56 -2.75
C PRO A 147 15.74 18.63 -2.57
N ASN A 148 15.71 17.74 -1.58
CA ASN A 148 16.76 16.75 -1.31
C ASN A 148 16.99 15.79 -2.50
N TYR A 149 16.04 15.70 -3.43
CA TYR A 149 16.12 14.86 -4.63
C TYR A 149 16.37 15.67 -5.92
N GLY A 150 16.83 16.91 -5.80
CA GLY A 150 17.09 17.84 -6.90
C GLY A 150 16.03 18.94 -7.02
N THR A 151 16.05 19.70 -8.12
CA THR A 151 15.07 20.79 -8.35
C THR A 151 13.63 20.27 -8.25
N PRO A 152 12.80 20.80 -7.34
CA PRO A 152 11.41 20.36 -7.18
C PRO A 152 10.65 20.39 -8.50
N LEU A 153 9.94 19.29 -8.77
CA LEU A 153 9.05 19.10 -9.91
C LEU A 153 7.62 19.54 -9.59
N LEU A 154 7.28 19.55 -8.29
CA LEU A 154 5.98 19.93 -7.77
C LEU A 154 6.12 21.12 -6.81
N THR A 155 5.20 22.07 -6.89
CA THR A 155 4.98 23.04 -5.80
C THR A 155 4.26 22.36 -4.63
N SER A 156 4.24 23.02 -3.46
CA SER A 156 3.50 22.52 -2.29
C SER A 156 2.00 22.32 -2.59
N GLU A 157 1.36 23.23 -3.33
CA GLU A 157 -0.05 23.08 -3.72
C GLU A 157 -0.26 21.86 -4.64
N GLN A 158 0.63 21.65 -5.61
CA GLN A 158 0.55 20.52 -6.54
C GLN A 158 0.76 19.19 -5.81
N ALA A 159 1.71 19.13 -4.87
CA ALA A 159 1.96 17.96 -4.05
C ALA A 159 0.77 17.63 -3.15
N SER A 160 0.20 18.63 -2.47
CA SER A 160 -0.99 18.49 -1.64
C SER A 160 -2.20 17.99 -2.42
N TYR A 161 -2.48 18.56 -3.60
CA TYR A 161 -3.57 18.09 -4.45
C TYR A 161 -3.34 16.67 -4.97
N ALA A 162 -2.12 16.35 -5.44
CA ALA A 162 -1.79 15.00 -5.91
C ALA A 162 -1.92 13.96 -4.78
N LEU A 163 -1.55 14.33 -3.56
CA LEU A 163 -1.69 13.47 -2.39
C LEU A 163 -3.17 13.28 -2.02
N ALA A 164 -3.97 14.35 -2.07
CA ALA A 164 -5.42 14.25 -1.89
C ALA A 164 -6.06 13.34 -2.95
N GLU A 165 -5.64 13.41 -4.22
CA GLU A 165 -6.09 12.52 -5.29
C GLU A 165 -5.72 11.06 -5.01
N ALA A 166 -4.50 10.78 -4.54
CA ALA A 166 -4.04 9.44 -4.15
C ALA A 166 -4.80 8.85 -2.96
N VAL A 167 -4.98 9.61 -1.89
CA VAL A 167 -5.70 9.16 -0.69
C VAL A 167 -7.19 8.99 -0.98
N ASN A 168 -7.79 9.88 -1.77
CA ASN A 168 -9.20 9.76 -2.18
C ASN A 168 -9.43 8.51 -3.04
N ALA A 169 -8.52 8.21 -3.98
CA ALA A 169 -8.57 6.96 -4.74
C ALA A 169 -8.37 5.73 -3.85
N HIS A 170 -7.52 5.80 -2.83
CA HIS A 170 -7.31 4.71 -1.89
C HIS A 170 -8.60 4.38 -1.10
N PHE A 171 -9.26 5.39 -0.51
CA PHE A 171 -10.46 5.19 0.31
C PHE A 171 -11.71 4.83 -0.48
N TYR A 172 -11.96 5.52 -1.59
CA TYR A 172 -13.24 5.42 -2.30
C TYR A 172 -13.12 4.57 -3.57
N GLY A 173 -11.91 4.43 -4.11
CA GLY A 173 -11.65 3.66 -5.32
C GLY A 173 -11.50 2.16 -5.07
N ASN A 174 -11.11 1.73 -3.87
CA ASN A 174 -10.94 0.31 -3.51
C ASN A 174 -10.10 -0.51 -4.52
N GLY A 175 -9.12 0.12 -5.17
CA GLY A 175 -8.29 -0.51 -6.21
C GLY A 175 -8.95 -0.61 -7.60
N ALA A 176 -10.22 -0.23 -7.73
CA ALA A 176 -10.89 -0.05 -9.03
C ALA A 176 -10.58 1.31 -9.66
N VAL A 177 -10.35 2.33 -8.83
CA VAL A 177 -9.89 3.66 -9.24
C VAL A 177 -8.46 3.89 -8.75
N GLN A 178 -7.64 4.46 -9.62
CA GLN A 178 -6.33 4.99 -9.27
C GLN A 178 -6.34 6.51 -9.33
N ALA A 179 -5.46 7.14 -8.56
CA ALA A 179 -5.11 8.52 -8.83
C ALA A 179 -4.54 8.66 -10.24
N ARG A 180 -4.72 9.85 -10.83
CA ARG A 180 -4.23 10.11 -12.17
C ARG A 180 -2.72 9.84 -12.23
N PRO A 181 -2.23 9.01 -13.18
CA PRO A 181 -0.81 8.71 -13.27
C PRO A 181 0.01 9.99 -13.42
N LEU A 182 0.96 10.18 -12.48
CA LEU A 182 1.92 11.28 -12.53
C LEU A 182 2.91 11.09 -13.70
N PRO A 183 3.53 12.16 -14.21
CA PRO A 183 4.51 12.07 -15.30
C PRO A 183 5.71 11.21 -14.90
N GLU A 184 6.42 10.61 -15.86
CA GLU A 184 7.57 9.74 -15.52
C GLU A 184 8.66 10.47 -14.75
N LEU A 185 9.27 9.76 -13.81
CA LEU A 185 10.52 10.17 -13.18
C LEU A 185 11.70 9.69 -14.03
N SER A 186 12.86 10.32 -13.85
CA SER A 186 14.10 9.92 -14.51
C SER A 186 15.28 9.92 -13.53
N GLY A 187 16.36 9.25 -13.93
CA GLY A 187 17.62 9.21 -13.17
C GLY A 187 17.46 8.71 -11.74
N GLN A 188 18.06 9.43 -10.80
CA GLN A 188 18.11 9.04 -9.38
C GLN A 188 16.73 8.94 -8.73
N ARG A 189 15.77 9.80 -9.10
CA ARG A 189 14.39 9.74 -8.56
C ARG A 189 13.70 8.45 -8.95
N LEU A 190 13.81 8.05 -10.22
CA LEU A 190 13.22 6.79 -10.70
C LEU A 190 13.84 5.58 -9.99
N ALA A 191 15.17 5.57 -9.86
CA ALA A 191 15.87 4.49 -9.16
C ALA A 191 15.46 4.39 -7.69
N LEU A 192 15.36 5.52 -6.98
CA LEU A 192 14.96 5.57 -5.58
C LEU A 192 13.52 5.10 -5.38
N VAL A 193 12.57 5.65 -6.15
CA VAL A 193 11.15 5.26 -6.06
C VAL A 193 10.98 3.78 -6.38
N GLY A 194 11.66 3.28 -7.42
CA GLY A 194 11.63 1.86 -7.78
C GLY A 194 12.16 0.96 -6.66
N LEU A 195 13.29 1.34 -6.05
CA LEU A 195 13.88 0.60 -4.93
C LEU A 195 12.95 0.61 -3.70
N MET A 196 12.49 1.78 -3.27
CA MET A 196 11.64 1.91 -2.08
C MET A 196 10.28 1.23 -2.26
N ALA A 197 9.63 1.38 -3.42
CA ALA A 197 8.35 0.73 -3.69
C ALA A 197 8.48 -0.80 -3.66
N ARG A 198 9.57 -1.32 -4.23
CA ARG A 198 9.90 -2.75 -4.16
C ARG A 198 10.11 -3.22 -2.73
N ARG A 199 10.91 -2.50 -1.93
CA ARG A 199 11.18 -2.85 -0.52
C ARG A 199 9.93 -2.78 0.35
N ALA A 200 9.08 -1.77 0.16
CA ALA A 200 7.80 -1.64 0.86
C ALA A 200 6.87 -2.83 0.54
N THR A 201 6.76 -3.20 -0.75
CA THR A 201 5.95 -4.35 -1.17
C THR A 201 6.50 -5.67 -0.60
N GLN A 202 7.83 -5.85 -0.62
CA GLN A 202 8.47 -7.01 0.00
C GLN A 202 8.23 -7.05 1.51
N PHE A 203 8.22 -5.91 2.21
CA PHE A 203 7.92 -5.86 3.63
C PHE A 203 6.49 -6.31 3.95
N VAL A 204 5.49 -5.88 3.17
CA VAL A 204 4.10 -6.35 3.31
C VAL A 204 4.03 -7.88 3.16
N LEU A 205 4.70 -8.44 2.15
CA LEU A 205 4.77 -9.91 1.98
C LEU A 205 5.53 -10.60 3.11
N ALA A 206 6.64 -10.01 3.56
CA ALA A 206 7.48 -10.57 4.62
C ALA A 206 6.77 -10.55 5.98
N HIS A 207 5.91 -9.55 6.24
CA HIS A 207 5.05 -9.49 7.42
C HIS A 207 4.08 -10.68 7.46
N GLU A 208 3.39 -10.94 6.35
CA GLU A 208 2.46 -12.07 6.23
C GLU A 208 3.20 -13.41 6.32
N VAL A 209 4.36 -13.54 5.67
CA VAL A 209 5.27 -14.70 5.86
C VAL A 209 5.71 -14.83 7.32
N GLY A 210 5.92 -13.71 8.02
CA GLY A 210 6.22 -13.69 9.44
C GLY A 210 5.13 -14.35 10.29
N HIS A 211 3.85 -14.08 10.00
CA HIS A 211 2.74 -14.79 10.65
C HIS A 211 2.75 -16.30 10.41
N VAL A 212 3.11 -16.73 9.19
CA VAL A 212 3.23 -18.15 8.85
C VAL A 212 4.37 -18.81 9.62
N LEU A 213 5.55 -18.20 9.59
CA LEU A 213 6.77 -18.71 10.24
C LEU A 213 6.60 -18.82 11.76
N ALA A 214 5.95 -17.84 12.38
CA ALA A 214 5.73 -17.82 13.83
C ALA A 214 4.49 -18.64 14.26
N GLY A 215 3.79 -19.29 13.33
CA GLY A 215 2.61 -20.10 13.62
C GLY A 215 1.43 -19.30 14.17
N HIS A 216 1.38 -17.98 13.92
CA HIS A 216 0.36 -17.08 14.46
C HIS A 216 -1.06 -17.45 14.03
N LEU A 217 -1.20 -18.04 12.84
CA LEU A 217 -2.48 -18.40 12.24
C LEU A 217 -3.16 -19.61 12.91
N VAL A 218 -2.43 -20.44 13.65
CA VAL A 218 -2.96 -21.66 14.28
C VAL A 218 -3.96 -21.34 15.39
N HIS A 219 -3.75 -20.23 16.09
CA HIS A 219 -4.57 -19.79 17.23
C HIS A 219 -5.29 -18.46 16.95
N ALA A 220 -5.35 -18.06 15.68
CA ALA A 220 -6.01 -16.84 15.30
C ALA A 220 -7.52 -16.95 15.49
N GLN A 221 -8.13 -15.84 15.91
CA GLN A 221 -9.57 -15.74 15.99
C GLN A 221 -10.09 -15.30 14.62
N ARG A 222 -11.01 -16.10 14.06
CA ARG A 222 -11.74 -15.69 12.87
C ARG A 222 -12.64 -14.51 13.22
N ARG A 223 -12.50 -13.42 12.47
CA ARG A 223 -13.42 -12.27 12.47
C ARG A 223 -13.97 -12.09 11.08
N THR A 224 -15.27 -11.81 11.00
CA THR A 224 -15.94 -11.52 9.74
C THR A 224 -16.35 -10.05 9.77
N ASP A 225 -15.96 -9.30 8.75
CA ASP A 225 -16.38 -7.91 8.56
C ASP A 225 -17.31 -7.84 7.34
N PRO A 226 -18.59 -7.42 7.50
CA PRO A 226 -19.54 -7.29 6.40
C PRO A 226 -19.34 -6.01 5.57
N HIS A 227 -18.51 -5.06 6.03
CA HIS A 227 -18.36 -3.73 5.46
C HIS A 227 -17.11 -3.56 4.58
N THR A 228 -16.57 -4.66 4.05
CA THR A 228 -15.45 -4.57 3.11
C THR A 228 -15.93 -4.22 1.69
N PRO A 229 -15.06 -3.71 0.80
CA PRO A 229 -15.44 -3.36 -0.57
C PRO A 229 -16.01 -4.53 -1.39
N VAL A 230 -15.77 -5.76 -0.96
CA VAL A 230 -16.17 -7.02 -1.62
C VAL A 230 -17.26 -7.77 -0.85
N GLY A 231 -17.89 -7.10 0.13
CA GLY A 231 -18.88 -7.68 1.02
C GLY A 231 -18.27 -8.32 2.26
N ALA A 232 -18.86 -9.43 2.73
CA ALA A 232 -18.37 -10.10 3.94
C ALA A 232 -17.02 -10.78 3.69
N LEU A 233 -16.00 -10.38 4.46
CA LEU A 233 -14.66 -10.94 4.41
C LEU A 233 -14.28 -11.55 5.75
N ASP A 234 -13.65 -12.73 5.71
CA ASP A 234 -13.08 -13.36 6.90
C ASP A 234 -11.60 -13.03 7.01
N ALA A 235 -11.17 -12.54 8.17
CA ALA A 235 -9.77 -12.35 8.52
C ALA A 235 -9.40 -13.13 9.77
N GLN A 236 -8.12 -13.48 9.87
CA GLN A 236 -7.53 -14.10 11.04
C GLN A 236 -6.94 -13.01 11.94
N SER A 237 -7.59 -12.72 13.06
CA SER A 237 -7.07 -11.79 14.06
C SER A 237 -6.12 -12.54 15.00
N VAL A 238 -4.84 -12.16 14.96
CA VAL A 238 -3.78 -12.81 15.76
C VAL A 238 -3.46 -12.06 17.06
N GLY A 239 -3.93 -10.81 17.20
CA GLY A 239 -3.71 -9.96 18.36
C GLY A 239 -2.35 -9.26 18.37
N TRP A 240 -2.28 -8.15 19.11
CA TRP A 240 -1.18 -7.18 19.00
C TRP A 240 0.23 -7.73 19.22
N PRO A 241 0.51 -8.60 20.21
CA PRO A 241 1.85 -9.15 20.39
C PRO A 241 2.37 -9.91 19.16
N ARG A 242 1.46 -10.59 18.44
CA ARG A 242 1.80 -11.37 17.24
C ARG A 242 2.01 -10.49 16.01
N GLU A 243 1.33 -9.36 15.93
CA GLU A 243 1.58 -8.31 14.92
C GLU A 243 2.98 -7.71 15.07
N HIS A 244 3.35 -7.34 16.30
CA HIS A 244 4.71 -6.85 16.58
C HIS A 244 5.79 -7.89 16.30
N ASP A 245 5.50 -9.16 16.55
CA ASP A 245 6.45 -10.22 16.28
C ASP A 245 6.64 -10.47 14.77
N ALA A 246 5.54 -10.44 14.00
CA ALA A 246 5.58 -10.49 12.55
C ALA A 246 6.35 -9.31 11.94
N ASP A 247 6.17 -8.08 12.46
CA ASP A 247 6.94 -6.90 12.03
C ASP A 247 8.44 -7.08 12.22
N ARG A 248 8.87 -7.58 13.39
CA ARG A 248 10.29 -7.82 13.71
C ARG A 248 10.88 -8.93 12.85
N LEU A 249 10.14 -10.00 12.63
CA LEU A 249 10.58 -11.10 11.78
C LEU A 249 10.71 -10.64 10.32
N ALA A 250 9.72 -9.90 9.81
CA ALA A 250 9.76 -9.29 8.49
C ALA A 250 10.97 -8.37 8.32
N ALA A 251 11.20 -7.44 9.25
CA ALA A 251 12.37 -6.57 9.21
C ALA A 251 13.69 -7.36 9.25
N THR A 252 13.76 -8.43 10.04
CA THR A 252 14.94 -9.31 10.08
C THR A 252 15.19 -9.97 8.73
N ILE A 253 14.16 -10.53 8.11
CA ILE A 253 14.24 -11.12 6.76
C ILE A 253 14.70 -10.07 5.74
N MET A 254 14.13 -8.87 5.81
CA MET A 254 14.42 -7.78 4.88
C MET A 254 15.86 -7.26 5.03
N LEU A 255 16.40 -7.18 6.25
CA LEU A 255 17.78 -6.75 6.50
C LEU A 255 18.83 -7.67 5.87
N HIS A 256 18.52 -8.97 5.67
CA HIS A 256 19.43 -9.89 4.98
C HIS A 256 19.67 -9.53 3.52
N THR A 257 18.83 -8.67 2.92
CA THR A 257 19.08 -8.13 1.57
C THR A 257 20.33 -7.27 1.45
N LEU A 258 20.93 -6.92 2.59
CA LEU A 258 22.05 -6.00 2.72
C LEU A 258 23.36 -6.72 3.12
N ASP A 259 23.34 -8.02 3.40
CA ASP A 259 24.49 -8.73 3.98
C ASP A 259 25.66 -8.88 3.00
N ASP A 260 25.35 -9.01 1.71
CA ASP A 260 26.34 -9.15 0.64
C ASP A 260 26.80 -7.81 0.05
N LEU A 261 26.29 -6.67 0.56
CA LEU A 261 26.61 -5.35 0.02
C LEU A 261 27.93 -4.80 0.56
N GLY A 262 28.73 -4.20 -0.32
CA GLY A 262 29.91 -3.45 0.10
C GLY A 262 29.54 -2.17 0.87
N PRO A 263 30.46 -1.55 1.64
CA PRO A 263 30.15 -0.39 2.48
C PRO A 263 29.46 0.77 1.76
N ARG A 264 29.88 1.08 0.52
CA ARG A 264 29.28 2.16 -0.28
C ARG A 264 27.85 1.84 -0.73
N GLU A 265 27.57 0.58 -1.05
CA GLU A 265 26.24 0.14 -1.45
C GLU A 265 25.34 0.10 -0.21
N LEU A 266 25.86 -0.37 0.91
CA LEU A 266 25.14 -0.38 2.18
C LEU A 266 24.68 1.03 2.59
N ASP A 267 25.56 2.03 2.50
CA ASP A 267 25.24 3.44 2.78
C ASP A 267 24.09 3.99 1.90
N ALA A 268 23.92 3.46 0.69
CA ALA A 268 22.85 3.86 -0.23
C ALA A 268 21.57 3.06 -0.03
N HIS A 269 21.68 1.76 0.24
CA HIS A 269 20.56 0.82 0.25
C HIS A 269 19.88 0.68 1.62
N GLU A 270 20.64 0.75 2.72
CA GLU A 270 20.08 0.56 4.06
C GLU A 270 19.07 1.66 4.45
N PRO A 271 19.35 2.96 4.24
CA PRO A 271 18.34 4.00 4.50
C PRO A 271 17.09 3.83 3.64
N CYS A 272 17.24 3.42 2.37
CA CYS A 272 16.10 3.17 1.48
C CYS A 272 15.24 1.99 1.97
N LEU A 273 15.88 0.92 2.46
CA LEU A 273 15.18 -0.22 3.03
C LEU A 273 14.39 0.18 4.27
N VAL A 274 15.05 0.84 5.22
CA VAL A 274 14.44 1.27 6.49
C VAL A 274 13.31 2.27 6.24
N GLY A 275 13.54 3.26 5.38
CA GLY A 275 12.53 4.22 4.95
C GLY A 275 11.32 3.55 4.30
N ALA A 276 11.53 2.54 3.45
CA ALA A 276 10.44 1.81 2.79
C ALA A 276 9.63 0.94 3.76
N VAL A 277 10.29 0.27 4.70
CA VAL A 277 9.64 -0.54 5.75
C VAL A 277 8.76 0.35 6.63
N LEU A 278 9.30 1.46 7.12
CA LEU A 278 8.57 2.37 8.00
C LEU A 278 7.48 3.15 7.24
N LEU A 279 7.68 3.46 5.95
CA LEU A 279 6.66 4.08 5.11
C LEU A 279 5.34 3.29 5.09
N VAL A 280 5.39 1.96 5.05
CA VAL A 280 4.16 1.14 5.09
C VAL A 280 3.37 1.42 6.37
N LEU A 281 4.04 1.44 7.51
CA LEU A 281 3.39 1.71 8.80
C LEU A 281 2.95 3.18 8.95
N PHE A 282 3.72 4.13 8.39
CA PHE A 282 3.31 5.53 8.36
C PHE A 282 2.07 5.74 7.50
N LEU A 283 1.98 5.08 6.35
CA LEU A 283 0.78 5.15 5.52
C LEU A 283 -0.43 4.57 6.23
N HIS A 284 -0.28 3.42 6.90
CA HIS A 284 -1.33 2.84 7.73
C HIS A 284 -1.82 3.85 8.80
N GLU A 285 -0.91 4.48 9.56
CA GLU A 285 -1.27 5.53 10.53
C GLU A 285 -2.05 6.67 9.90
N VAL A 286 -1.55 7.16 8.76
CA VAL A 286 -2.14 8.29 8.05
C VAL A 286 -3.53 7.94 7.52
N THR A 287 -3.68 6.76 6.92
CA THR A 287 -4.97 6.32 6.36
C THR A 287 -5.97 6.03 7.47
N ASP A 288 -5.58 5.39 8.57
CA ASP A 288 -6.47 5.14 9.70
C ASP A 288 -6.96 6.45 10.33
N ARG A 289 -6.04 7.38 10.60
CA ARG A 289 -6.41 8.69 11.19
C ARG A 289 -7.34 9.48 10.25
N LEU A 290 -7.04 9.51 8.95
CA LEU A 290 -7.91 10.20 7.99
C LEU A 290 -9.27 9.50 7.85
N ALA A 291 -9.31 8.16 7.89
CA ALA A 291 -10.56 7.41 7.85
C ALA A 291 -11.43 7.73 9.07
N ASP A 292 -10.84 7.76 10.27
CA ASP A 292 -11.50 8.15 11.52
C ASP A 292 -12.03 9.60 11.45
N GLU A 293 -11.22 10.54 10.97
CA GLU A 293 -11.61 11.95 10.79
C GLU A 293 -12.79 12.12 9.81
N LEU A 294 -12.85 11.27 8.78
CA LEU A 294 -13.92 11.25 7.78
C LEU A 294 -15.14 10.40 8.20
N GLY A 295 -15.08 9.71 9.34
CA GLY A 295 -16.12 8.76 9.76
C GLY A 295 -16.27 7.55 8.84
N LEU A 296 -15.21 7.18 8.13
CA LEU A 296 -15.19 5.98 7.28
C LEU A 296 -15.06 4.72 8.13
N ALA A 297 -15.81 3.68 7.79
CA ALA A 297 -15.62 2.38 8.40
C ALA A 297 -14.30 1.78 7.90
N VAL A 298 -13.35 1.57 8.82
CA VAL A 298 -12.11 0.84 8.58
C VAL A 298 -12.39 -0.64 8.83
N PRO A 299 -12.40 -1.51 7.80
CA PRO A 299 -12.59 -2.93 8.01
C PRO A 299 -11.61 -3.48 9.04
N PHE A 300 -12.11 -4.31 9.94
CA PHE A 300 -11.30 -4.96 10.97
C PHE A 300 -10.60 -4.00 11.95
N ALA A 301 -11.15 -2.79 12.13
CA ALA A 301 -10.69 -1.83 13.14
C ALA A 301 -10.45 -2.49 14.51
N GLY A 302 -9.31 -2.20 15.12
CA GLY A 302 -8.89 -2.76 16.41
C GLY A 302 -8.31 -4.18 16.38
N ASN A 303 -8.23 -4.84 15.21
CA ASN A 303 -7.54 -6.13 15.08
C ASN A 303 -6.01 -6.00 15.12
N HIS A 304 -5.49 -4.86 14.64
CA HIS A 304 -4.07 -4.53 14.67
C HIS A 304 -3.78 -3.53 15.79
N PRO A 305 -2.55 -3.53 16.36
CA PRO A 305 -2.13 -2.50 17.29
C PRO A 305 -2.09 -1.14 16.57
N PRO A 306 -2.30 -0.03 17.31
CA PRO A 306 -2.17 1.32 16.76
C PRO A 306 -0.84 1.46 16.00
N PRO A 307 -0.85 1.98 14.76
CA PRO A 307 0.37 2.00 13.95
C PRO A 307 1.54 2.75 14.60
N VAL A 308 1.28 3.83 15.37
CA VAL A 308 2.31 4.48 16.22
C VAL A 308 3.07 3.49 17.11
N ARG A 309 2.39 2.52 17.73
CA ARG A 309 3.04 1.51 18.58
C ARG A 309 3.87 0.53 17.77
N ARG A 310 3.39 0.14 16.58
CA ARG A 310 4.15 -0.71 15.65
C ARG A 310 5.42 -0.03 15.19
N ILE A 311 5.31 1.26 14.81
CA ILE A 311 6.45 2.10 14.42
C ILE A 311 7.48 2.15 15.55
N GLN A 312 7.06 2.44 16.79
CA GLN A 312 7.97 2.50 17.95
C GLN A 312 8.74 1.18 18.13
N THR A 313 8.01 0.06 18.20
CA THR A 313 8.63 -1.26 18.39
C THR A 313 9.56 -1.63 17.23
N LEU A 314 9.19 -1.28 16.00
CA LEU A 314 10.01 -1.59 14.83
C LEU A 314 11.26 -0.71 14.77
N VAL A 315 11.16 0.58 15.09
CA VAL A 315 12.31 1.50 15.19
C VAL A 315 13.28 1.00 16.26
N GLU A 316 12.79 0.62 17.45
CA GLU A 316 13.63 0.03 18.51
C GLU A 316 14.34 -1.24 18.04
N HIS A 317 13.63 -2.11 17.32
CA HIS A 317 14.20 -3.34 16.75
C HIS A 317 15.28 -3.05 15.70
N LEU A 318 15.05 -2.05 14.86
CA LEU A 318 15.96 -1.63 13.79
C LEU A 318 17.20 -0.90 14.33
N ALA A 319 17.06 -0.05 15.35
CA ALA A 319 18.15 0.75 15.91
C ALA A 319 19.34 -0.09 16.40
N GLY A 320 19.09 -1.32 16.87
CA GLY A 320 20.14 -2.26 17.26
C GLY A 320 20.74 -3.12 16.13
N ARG A 321 20.27 -2.95 14.88
CA ARG A 321 20.59 -3.84 13.75
C ARG A 321 21.05 -3.12 12.48
N VAL A 322 20.66 -1.85 12.31
CA VAL A 322 21.16 -1.03 11.21
C VAL A 322 22.64 -0.74 11.39
N ARG A 323 23.37 -0.69 10.28
CA ARG A 323 24.83 -0.57 10.23
C ARG A 323 25.31 0.83 9.92
N THR A 324 24.45 1.66 9.34
CA THR A 324 24.76 3.00 8.87
C THR A 324 24.15 4.05 9.79
N PRO A 325 24.89 5.14 10.11
CA PRO A 325 24.37 6.18 11.01
C PRO A 325 23.10 6.88 10.51
N ARG A 326 22.86 6.84 9.19
CA ARG A 326 21.77 7.54 8.51
C ARG A 326 20.58 6.65 8.16
N ALA A 327 20.59 5.38 8.60
CA ALA A 327 19.56 4.41 8.23
C ALA A 327 18.15 4.90 8.60
N LEU A 328 18.01 5.59 9.74
CA LEU A 328 16.73 6.10 10.23
C LEU A 328 16.40 7.52 9.75
N ASP A 329 17.38 8.28 9.27
CA ASP A 329 17.19 9.68 8.85
C ASP A 329 16.15 9.77 7.73
N LEU A 330 16.28 8.92 6.69
CA LEU A 330 15.35 8.93 5.57
C LEU A 330 13.92 8.58 6.02
N ALA A 331 13.77 7.66 6.97
CA ALA A 331 12.45 7.33 7.51
C ALA A 331 11.85 8.51 8.29
N ALA A 332 12.65 9.23 9.06
CA ALA A 332 12.22 10.43 9.77
C ALA A 332 11.82 11.56 8.80
N ASP A 333 12.59 11.76 7.72
CA ASP A 333 12.28 12.71 6.65
C ASP A 333 10.94 12.38 5.98
N VAL A 334 10.72 11.10 5.64
CA VAL A 334 9.47 10.60 5.04
C VAL A 334 8.28 10.84 5.98
N ALA A 335 8.43 10.50 7.26
CA ALA A 335 7.38 10.68 8.26
C ALA A 335 7.01 12.15 8.44
N THR A 336 8.03 13.01 8.58
CA THR A 336 7.86 14.47 8.75
C THR A 336 7.16 15.06 7.53
N TRP A 337 7.62 14.69 6.33
CA TRP A 337 7.00 15.18 5.10
C TRP A 337 5.54 14.74 4.97
N LEU A 338 5.22 13.48 5.28
CA LEU A 338 3.84 13.01 5.27
C LEU A 338 2.97 13.80 6.25
N GLU A 339 3.43 14.01 7.48
CA GLU A 339 2.68 14.80 8.47
C GLU A 339 2.43 16.24 8.00
N ASP A 340 3.46 16.89 7.45
CA ASP A 340 3.38 18.26 6.93
C ASP A 340 2.36 18.38 5.78
N GLN A 341 2.24 17.36 4.93
CA GLN A 341 1.29 17.38 3.81
C GLN A 341 -0.16 17.15 4.24
N LEU A 342 -0.42 16.61 5.43
CA LEU A 342 -1.78 16.21 5.82
C LEU A 342 -2.70 17.38 6.09
N GLY A 343 -2.18 18.53 6.52
CA GLY A 343 -2.98 19.76 6.56
C GLY A 343 -3.56 20.12 5.19
N GLY A 344 -2.77 19.92 4.13
CA GLY A 344 -3.21 20.15 2.75
C GLY A 344 -4.27 19.15 2.27
N VAL A 345 -4.09 17.86 2.58
CA VAL A 345 -5.07 16.81 2.24
C VAL A 345 -6.40 17.06 2.94
N ARG A 346 -6.38 17.40 4.24
CA ARG A 346 -7.59 17.75 5.01
C ARG A 346 -8.33 18.93 4.41
N GLU A 347 -7.61 19.96 3.99
CA GLU A 347 -8.21 21.12 3.34
C GLU A 347 -8.90 20.75 2.02
N TRP A 348 -8.31 19.86 1.21
CA TRP A 348 -8.97 19.34 0.02
C TRP A 348 -10.23 18.54 0.35
N PHE A 349 -10.18 17.70 1.38
CA PHE A 349 -11.34 16.90 1.79
C PHE A 349 -12.48 17.77 2.31
N ARG A 350 -12.17 18.76 3.14
CA ARG A 350 -13.13 19.78 3.58
C ARG A 350 -13.83 20.47 2.41
N ARG A 351 -13.08 20.87 1.37
CA ARG A 351 -13.65 21.48 0.15
C ARG A 351 -14.52 20.53 -0.65
N ILE A 352 -14.20 19.24 -0.67
CA ILE A 352 -15.05 18.23 -1.33
C ILE A 352 -16.39 18.13 -0.58
N ASP A 353 -16.35 18.08 0.75
CA ASP A 353 -17.55 17.97 1.58
C ASP A 353 -18.46 19.19 1.41
N GLU A 354 -17.88 20.40 1.31
CA GLU A 354 -18.63 21.64 1.01
C GLU A 354 -19.34 21.63 -0.35
N VAL A 355 -18.85 20.85 -1.31
CA VAL A 355 -19.46 20.72 -2.65
C VAL A 355 -20.52 19.61 -2.68
N LEU A 356 -20.46 18.65 -1.76
CA LEU A 356 -21.40 17.53 -1.67
C LEU A 356 -22.67 17.85 -0.86
N ILE A 357 -22.62 18.84 0.03
CA ILE A 357 -23.76 19.41 0.77
C ILE A 357 -24.56 20.33 -0.15
#